data_AF-A0A2V4E5X4-F1
#
_entry.id   AF-A0A2V4E5X4-F1
#
_cell.length_a   1.000
_cell.length_b   1.000
_cell.length_c   1.000
_cell.angle_alpha   90.00
_cell.angle_beta   90.00
_cell.angle_gamma   90.00
#
_symmetry.space_group_name_H-M   'P 1'
#
loop_
_entity.id
_entity.type
_entity.pdbx_description
1 polymer ?
#
loop_
_entity_poly.entity_id
_entity_poly.type
_entity_poly.pdbx_seq_one_letter_code
_entity_poly.pdbx_strand_id
1 'polypeptide(L)'
;MKKKVKHIKDKNLSQIFKLLINKNPQACETNEIPQGFGEFDLSVTNPIPVNSILENDYYLSSLRLADGSKIRWKRVGSSYTNNINSCIDIYEIFSNKGVPITYLYISSYHLKTSEKAPKGLKKI
;
A
#
# COMPACT_ATOMS: atom_id res chain seq x y z
N MET A 1 -36.53 1.08 7.62
CA MET A 1 -36.01 0.81 6.26
C MET A 1 -34.70 1.59 6.05
N LYS A 2 -33.52 1.03 6.41
CA LYS A 2 -32.20 1.70 6.30
C LYS A 2 -31.12 0.74 5.76
N LYS A 3 -31.24 0.26 4.52
CA LYS A 3 -30.22 -0.60 3.88
C LYS A 3 -29.87 -0.27 2.41
N LYS A 4 -30.52 0.71 1.75
CA LYS A 4 -30.26 0.99 0.32
C LYS A 4 -29.12 1.97 0.00
N VAL A 5 -28.69 2.81 0.95
CA VAL A 5 -27.73 3.91 0.67
C VAL A 5 -26.27 3.45 0.65
N LYS A 6 -25.90 2.40 1.42
CA LYS A 6 -24.50 1.93 1.51
C LYS A 6 -24.05 1.21 0.23
N HIS A 7 -24.90 0.31 -0.29
CA HIS A 7 -24.61 -0.49 -1.50
C HIS A 7 -24.40 0.30 -2.80
N ILE A 8 -24.98 1.50 -2.92
CA ILE A 8 -24.84 2.33 -4.14
C ILE A 8 -23.48 3.05 -4.14
N LYS A 9 -22.94 3.43 -2.97
CA LYS A 9 -21.61 4.06 -2.86
C LYS A 9 -20.46 3.09 -3.15
N ASP A 10 -20.59 1.85 -2.69
CA ASP A 10 -19.54 0.83 -2.82
C ASP A 10 -19.31 0.40 -4.28
N LYS A 11 -20.38 0.31 -5.09
CA LYS A 11 -20.26 0.01 -6.54
C LYS A 11 -19.48 1.08 -7.29
N ASN A 12 -19.65 2.35 -6.94
CA ASN A 12 -18.95 3.46 -7.59
C ASN A 12 -17.45 3.46 -7.27
N LEU A 13 -17.07 3.19 -6.01
CA LEU A 13 -15.65 3.13 -5.62
C LEU A 13 -14.91 1.95 -6.27
N SER A 14 -15.53 0.76 -6.31
CA SER A 14 -14.95 -0.39 -7.01
C SER A 14 -14.74 -0.09 -8.50
N GLN A 15 -15.69 0.56 -9.15
CA GLN A 15 -15.56 0.94 -10.56
C GLN A 15 -14.47 2.01 -10.77
N ILE A 16 -14.34 2.99 -9.87
CA ILE A 16 -13.25 3.97 -9.90
C ILE A 16 -11.89 3.28 -9.76
N PHE A 17 -11.71 2.38 -8.79
CA PHE A 17 -10.45 1.68 -8.63
C PHE A 17 -10.10 0.81 -9.85
N LYS A 18 -11.07 0.11 -10.44
CA LYS A 18 -10.87 -0.62 -11.70
C LYS A 18 -10.40 0.31 -12.82
N LEU A 19 -11.00 1.49 -12.96
CA LEU A 19 -10.58 2.47 -13.96
C LEU A 19 -9.15 2.99 -13.69
N LEU A 20 -8.79 3.21 -12.43
CA LEU A 20 -7.44 3.66 -12.05
C LEU A 20 -6.39 2.56 -12.28
N ILE A 21 -6.69 1.31 -11.92
CA ILE A 21 -5.84 0.15 -12.20
C ILE A 21 -5.63 -0.01 -13.70
N ASN A 22 -6.70 0.07 -14.51
CA ASN A 22 -6.62 -0.05 -15.97
C ASN A 22 -5.81 1.09 -16.62
N LYS A 23 -5.66 2.24 -15.95
CA LYS A 23 -4.82 3.35 -16.41
C LYS A 23 -3.35 3.22 -16.00
N ASN A 24 -3.03 2.31 -15.09
CA ASN A 24 -1.66 2.06 -14.65
C ASN A 24 -1.04 0.97 -15.55
N PRO A 25 -0.15 1.33 -16.51
CA PRO A 25 0.48 0.34 -17.40
C PRO A 25 1.43 -0.62 -16.66
N GLN A 26 1.75 -0.34 -15.39
CA GLN A 26 2.57 -1.17 -14.52
C GLN A 26 1.74 -1.91 -13.46
N ALA A 27 0.42 -1.91 -13.58
CA ALA A 27 -0.44 -2.69 -12.69
C ALA A 27 -0.03 -4.17 -12.76
N CYS A 28 0.30 -4.76 -11.61
CA CYS A 28 0.88 -6.09 -11.53
C CYS A 28 0.13 -6.96 -10.51
N GLU A 29 0.25 -8.29 -10.66
CA GLU A 29 -0.26 -9.29 -9.71
C GLU A 29 0.83 -9.80 -8.75
N THR A 30 2.07 -9.39 -8.99
CA THR A 30 3.26 -9.82 -8.25
C THR A 30 3.44 -9.02 -6.96
N ASN A 31 4.24 -9.59 -6.05
CA ASN A 31 4.57 -8.94 -4.77
C ASN A 31 5.45 -7.70 -4.91
N GLU A 32 6.13 -7.57 -6.05
CA GLU A 32 7.02 -6.46 -6.39
C GLU A 32 6.67 -5.94 -7.77
N ILE A 33 6.79 -4.64 -7.97
CA ILE A 33 6.58 -4.01 -9.28
C ILE A 33 7.79 -4.36 -10.15
N PRO A 34 7.63 -4.94 -11.36
CA PRO A 34 8.76 -5.39 -12.17
C PRO A 34 9.79 -4.30 -12.50
N GLN A 35 9.34 -3.04 -12.58
CA GLN A 35 10.17 -1.87 -12.85
C GLN A 35 10.78 -1.23 -11.59
N GLY A 36 10.49 -1.79 -10.41
CA GLY A 36 11.05 -1.36 -9.15
C GLY A 36 12.54 -1.69 -9.05
N PHE A 37 13.33 -0.81 -8.43
CA PHE A 37 14.75 -1.06 -8.16
C PHE A 37 15.19 -0.45 -6.82
N GLY A 38 16.21 -1.05 -6.22
CA GLY A 38 16.63 -0.76 -4.85
C GLY A 38 15.95 -1.68 -3.84
N GLU A 39 16.08 -1.35 -2.55
CA GLU A 39 15.45 -2.13 -1.48
C GLU A 39 13.92 -2.01 -1.61
N PHE A 40 13.25 -3.17 -1.75
CA PHE A 40 11.79 -3.25 -1.70
C PHE A 40 11.28 -2.51 -0.47
N ASP A 41 10.13 -1.87 -0.57
CA ASP A 41 9.37 -1.23 0.52
C ASP A 41 10.00 0.01 1.19
N LEU A 42 11.34 0.09 1.26
CA LEU A 42 12.12 1.19 1.86
C LEU A 42 12.63 2.21 0.84
N SER A 43 12.46 1.93 -0.46
CA SER A 43 12.89 2.83 -1.53
C SER A 43 11.67 3.36 -2.27
N VAL A 44 11.62 4.67 -2.51
CA VAL A 44 10.59 5.28 -3.37
C VAL A 44 10.62 4.71 -4.80
N THR A 45 11.75 4.18 -5.22
CA THR A 45 11.94 3.52 -6.52
C THR A 45 11.53 2.04 -6.53
N ASN A 46 11.18 1.45 -5.38
CA ASN A 46 10.69 0.07 -5.26
C ASN A 46 9.55 -0.03 -4.23
N PRO A 47 8.41 0.66 -4.45
CA PRO A 47 7.31 0.70 -3.50
C PRO A 47 6.51 -0.60 -3.52
N ILE A 48 5.73 -0.80 -2.47
CA ILE A 48 4.84 -1.95 -2.28
C ILE A 48 3.65 -1.81 -3.24
N PRO A 49 3.38 -2.78 -4.15
CA PRO A 49 2.18 -2.75 -4.97
C PRO A 49 0.94 -3.11 -4.14
N VAL A 50 -0.08 -2.25 -4.19
CA VAL A 50 -1.34 -2.42 -3.48
C VAL A 50 -2.52 -2.22 -4.43
N ASN A 51 -3.59 -3.00 -4.27
CA ASN A 51 -4.72 -2.97 -5.20
C ASN A 51 -5.48 -1.63 -5.20
N SER A 52 -5.69 -1.05 -4.02
CA SER A 52 -6.44 0.20 -3.88
C SER A 52 -5.97 1.01 -2.67
N ILE A 53 -6.38 2.26 -2.57
CA ILE A 53 -6.10 3.09 -1.38
C ILE A 53 -6.68 2.46 -0.11
N LEU A 54 -7.84 1.79 -0.20
CA LEU A 54 -8.44 1.11 0.96
C LEU A 54 -7.59 -0.08 1.44
N GLU A 55 -6.94 -0.75 0.49
CA GLU A 55 -6.05 -1.87 0.77
C GLU A 55 -4.71 -1.43 1.38
N ASN A 56 -4.35 -0.14 1.32
CA ASN A 56 -3.15 0.38 2.01
C ASN A 56 -3.27 0.14 3.52
N ASP A 57 -4.42 0.49 4.12
CA ASP A 57 -4.66 0.29 5.54
C ASP A 57 -4.77 -1.21 5.88
N TYR A 58 -5.36 -2.02 5.00
CA TYR A 58 -5.41 -3.48 5.20
C TYR A 58 -3.99 -4.06 5.24
N TYR A 59 -3.16 -3.72 4.24
CA TYR A 59 -1.76 -4.14 4.18
C TYR A 59 -1.00 -3.71 5.44
N LEU A 60 -1.05 -2.43 5.81
CA LEU A 60 -0.34 -1.90 7.00
C LEU A 60 -0.85 -2.54 8.31
N SER A 61 -2.16 -2.79 8.43
CA SER A 61 -2.75 -3.45 9.61
C SER A 61 -2.34 -4.91 9.77
N SER A 62 -1.92 -5.57 8.67
CA SER A 62 -1.38 -6.93 8.68
C SER A 62 0.09 -7.00 9.08
N LEU A 63 0.78 -5.86 9.22
CA LEU A 63 2.20 -5.85 9.58
C LEU A 63 2.43 -5.93 11.09
N ARG A 64 3.52 -6.60 11.47
CA ARG A 64 4.01 -6.74 12.83
C ARG A 64 5.50 -6.47 12.87
N LEU A 65 5.96 -6.02 14.03
CA LEU A 65 7.39 -6.03 14.37
C LEU A 65 7.91 -7.47 14.45
N ALA A 66 9.24 -7.63 14.47
CA ALA A 66 9.88 -8.93 14.54
C ALA A 66 9.45 -9.76 15.78
N ASP A 67 9.14 -9.08 16.89
CA ASP A 67 8.63 -9.64 18.15
C ASP A 67 7.12 -10.00 18.11
N GLY A 68 6.43 -9.73 16.99
CA GLY A 68 5.00 -9.94 16.83
C GLY A 68 4.13 -8.78 17.30
N SER A 69 4.72 -7.70 17.81
CA SER A 69 3.98 -6.51 18.24
C SER A 69 3.34 -5.78 17.07
N LYS A 70 2.16 -5.17 17.30
CA LYS A 70 1.49 -4.29 16.31
C LYS A 70 2.33 -3.05 16.04
N ILE A 71 2.34 -2.62 14.78
CA ILE A 71 2.81 -1.30 14.38
C ILE A 71 1.69 -0.26 14.48
N ARG A 72 2.06 1.01 14.46
CA ARG A 72 1.20 2.16 14.16
C ARG A 72 1.76 2.85 12.91
N TRP A 73 0.91 3.54 12.16
CA TRP A 73 1.35 4.25 10.95
C TRP A 73 0.67 5.61 10.82
N LYS A 74 1.33 6.50 10.08
CA LYS A 74 0.79 7.80 9.67
C LYS A 74 1.21 8.08 8.23
N ARG A 75 0.27 8.42 7.34
CA ARG A 75 0.61 8.94 6.01
C ARG A 75 1.23 10.34 6.18
N VAL A 76 2.44 10.52 5.67
CA VAL A 76 3.19 11.79 5.77
C VAL A 76 3.25 12.56 4.45
N GLY A 77 2.91 11.91 3.34
CA GLY A 77 2.86 12.57 2.05
C GLY A 77 2.75 11.57 0.89
N SER A 78 3.10 12.05 -0.29
CA SER A 78 3.25 11.25 -1.49
C SER A 78 4.37 11.79 -2.38
N SER A 79 4.89 10.94 -3.26
CA SER A 79 5.95 11.27 -4.20
C SER A 79 5.70 10.61 -5.56
N TYR A 80 6.54 10.97 -6.52
CA TYR A 80 6.62 10.39 -7.85
C TYR A 80 8.08 10.11 -8.18
N THR A 81 8.31 9.10 -9.02
CA THR A 81 9.63 8.74 -9.54
C THR A 81 9.50 8.36 -11.01
N ASN A 82 10.59 8.46 -11.77
CA ASN A 82 10.57 8.21 -13.20
C ASN A 82 10.23 6.76 -13.57
N ASN A 83 10.48 5.80 -12.67
CA ASN A 83 10.27 4.38 -12.94
C ASN A 83 8.92 3.83 -12.51
N ILE A 84 8.14 4.57 -11.71
CA ILE A 84 6.82 4.15 -11.21
C ILE A 84 5.78 5.16 -11.69
N ASN A 85 4.86 4.72 -12.55
CA ASN A 85 3.88 5.58 -13.21
C ASN A 85 2.81 6.14 -12.27
N SER A 86 2.50 5.41 -11.20
CA SER A 86 1.49 5.78 -10.21
C SER A 86 2.09 6.61 -9.08
N CYS A 87 1.24 7.42 -8.44
CA CYS A 87 1.59 8.13 -7.21
C CYS A 87 2.00 7.14 -6.10
N ILE A 88 3.03 7.50 -5.34
CA ILE A 88 3.56 6.69 -4.25
C ILE A 88 3.23 7.36 -2.93
N ASP A 89 2.42 6.72 -2.10
CA ASP A 89 2.14 7.18 -0.75
C ASP A 89 3.29 6.85 0.21
N ILE A 90 3.59 7.79 1.11
CA ILE A 90 4.67 7.64 2.10
C ILE A 90 4.03 7.52 3.48
N TYR A 91 4.36 6.44 4.18
CA TYR A 91 3.91 6.17 5.53
C TYR A 91 5.07 6.11 6.49
N GLU A 92 5.00 6.87 7.58
CA GLU A 92 5.90 6.70 8.72
C GLU A 92 5.34 5.61 9.64
N ILE A 93 6.20 4.66 10.00
CA ILE A 93 5.87 3.50 10.82
C ILE A 93 6.45 3.67 12.22
N PHE A 94 5.64 3.37 13.22
CA PHE A 94 5.99 3.48 14.63
C PHE A 94 5.72 2.16 15.35
N SER A 95 6.45 1.91 16.43
CA SER A 95 6.10 0.86 17.38
C SER A 95 4.78 1.20 18.09
N ASN A 96 4.20 0.25 18.84
CA ASN A 96 3.00 0.54 19.63
C ASN A 96 3.21 1.70 20.62
N LYS A 97 4.46 1.87 21.08
CA LYS A 97 4.90 2.91 22.04
C LYS A 97 5.14 4.27 21.38
N GLY A 98 4.96 4.38 20.05
CA GLY A 98 5.14 5.63 19.31
C GLY A 98 6.59 5.93 18.92
N VAL A 99 7.51 4.97 19.08
CA VAL A 99 8.90 5.13 18.62
C VAL A 99 8.95 4.97 17.10
N PRO A 100 9.48 5.94 16.33
CA PRO A 100 9.66 5.80 14.87
C PRO A 100 10.56 4.61 14.53
N ILE A 101 10.20 3.88 13.48
CA ILE A 101 10.92 2.69 13.01
C ILE A 101 11.50 2.92 11.62
N THR A 102 10.64 3.24 10.66
CA THR A 102 11.02 3.39 9.25
C THR A 102 9.93 4.12 8.47
N TYR A 103 10.21 4.44 7.21
CA TYR A 103 9.22 4.83 6.22
C TYR A 103 8.93 3.66 5.28
N LEU A 104 7.66 3.51 4.90
CA LEU A 104 7.23 2.60 3.85
C LEU A 104 6.66 3.39 2.68
N TYR A 105 6.95 2.91 1.47
CA TYR A 105 6.47 3.48 0.22
C TYR A 105 5.46 2.54 -0.40
N ILE A 106 4.25 3.03 -0.69
CA ILE A 106 3.15 2.23 -1.23
C ILE A 106 2.70 2.83 -2.56
N SER A 107 2.68 2.01 -3.61
CA SER A 107 2.07 2.33 -4.89
C SER A 107 0.71 1.63 -4.97
N SER A 108 -0.37 2.41 -4.90
CA SER A 108 -1.72 1.87 -5.08
C SER A 108 -2.04 1.65 -6.57
N TYR A 109 -3.16 0.98 -6.85
CA TYR A 109 -3.69 0.72 -8.20
C TYR A 109 -2.93 -0.36 -8.97
N HIS A 110 -2.57 -1.45 -8.29
CA HIS A 110 -2.09 -2.69 -8.90
C HIS A 110 -3.22 -3.74 -8.98
N LEU A 111 -2.99 -4.84 -9.69
CA LEU A 111 -4.00 -5.90 -9.83
C LEU A 111 -4.17 -6.67 -8.51
N LYS A 112 -3.10 -6.83 -7.73
CA LYS A 112 -3.10 -7.51 -6.43
C LYS A 112 -2.39 -6.70 -5.35
N THR A 113 -2.82 -6.85 -4.10
CA THR A 113 -2.08 -6.37 -2.92
C THR A 113 -0.92 -7.32 -2.60
N SER A 114 0.28 -6.79 -2.45
CA SER A 114 1.47 -7.59 -2.11
C SER A 114 1.28 -8.43 -0.84
N GLU A 115 1.77 -9.66 -0.88
CA GLU A 115 1.87 -10.60 0.24
C GLU A 115 3.26 -10.60 0.89
N LYS A 116 4.23 -9.94 0.27
CA LYS A 116 5.59 -9.83 0.81
C LYS A 116 5.62 -8.84 1.98
N ALA A 117 6.24 -9.25 3.08
CA ALA A 117 6.44 -8.39 4.24
C ALA A 117 7.60 -7.41 4.00
N PRO A 118 7.52 -6.17 4.53
CA PRO A 118 8.62 -5.23 4.44
C PRO A 118 9.86 -5.68 5.20
N LYS A 119 11.05 -5.22 4.80
CA LYS A 119 12.29 -5.53 5.52
C LYS A 119 12.20 -5.12 6.99
N GLY A 120 12.51 -6.05 7.89
CA GLY A 120 12.45 -5.82 9.34
C GLY A 120 11.04 -5.93 9.95
N LEU A 121 10.01 -6.19 9.14
CA LEU A 121 8.64 -6.43 9.58
C LEU A 121 8.19 -7.85 9.19
N LYS A 122 7.08 -8.29 9.78
CA LYS A 122 6.39 -9.55 9.47
C LYS A 122 4.98 -9.24 8.99
N LYS A 123 4.48 -10.00 8.02
CA LYS A 123 3.07 -9.98 7.63
C LYS A 123 2.37 -11.17 8.30
N ILE A 124 1.16 -10.96 8.82
CA ILE A 124 0.32 -12.00 9.45
C ILE A 124 -0.90 -12.35 8.61
#